data_AF-A0A1Q7K4V3-F1
#
_entry.id   AF-A0A1Q7K4V3-F1
#
_cell.length_a   1.000
_cell.length_b   1.000
_cell.length_c   1.000
_cell.angle_alpha   90.00
_cell.angle_beta   90.00
_cell.angle_gamma   90.00
#
_symmetry.space_group_name_H-M   'P 1'
#
loop_
_entity.id
_entity.type
_entity.pdbx_description
1 polymer ?
#
loop_
_entity_poly.entity_id
_entity_poly.type
_entity_poly.pdbx_seq_one_letter_code
_entity_poly.pdbx_strand_id
1 'polypeptide(L)'
;MDAIAAAGIKITDVDELIALKIQGVMPEYIKGMHDLGLQPNAEELIGMKVQGITPEYVREMRKFDSNASIDELIGMKVQGITPEYINEMRKYYPNLNVEDSIGMKVQGITPEYINEMRKYYPNLNVEDSIGMKVQGVTPEYVREFHDLALQPSAEDLIGMKVQGVTPNYVKEMRAIGLKPNTDELIGMKVQGVTPEYVKSMQAAGFKDLDCDELIGAKVQGVTPEFIEKARKHGFQNLTLDKLIALKHADIL
;
A
#
# COMPACT_ATOMS: atom_id res chain seq x y z
N MET A 1 -9.73 20.71 -50.31
CA MET A 1 -9.69 19.54 -49.41
C MET A 1 -8.93 19.94 -48.18
N ASP A 2 -9.50 19.73 -47.00
CA ASP A 2 -8.88 20.15 -45.74
C ASP A 2 -7.54 19.43 -45.53
N ALA A 3 -6.50 20.15 -45.08
CA ALA A 3 -5.17 19.60 -44.83
C ALA A 3 -5.20 18.47 -43.78
N ILE A 4 -6.20 18.46 -42.89
CA ILE A 4 -6.43 17.39 -41.90
C ILE A 4 -6.92 16.11 -42.56
N ALA A 5 -7.83 16.18 -43.54
CA ALA A 5 -8.29 15.01 -44.30
C ALA A 5 -7.15 14.43 -45.16
N ALA A 6 -6.27 15.28 -45.68
CA ALA A 6 -5.08 14.87 -46.42
C ALA A 6 -4.02 14.20 -45.53
N ALA A 7 -4.06 14.40 -44.21
CA ALA A 7 -3.18 13.75 -43.24
C ALA A 7 -3.58 12.29 -42.92
N GLY A 8 -4.61 11.76 -43.60
CA GLY A 8 -5.01 10.35 -43.51
C GLY A 8 -6.16 10.08 -42.55
N ILE A 9 -6.85 11.11 -42.06
CA ILE A 9 -8.02 10.95 -41.19
C ILE A 9 -9.30 10.99 -41.99
N LYS A 10 -10.12 9.97 -41.78
CA LYS A 10 -11.49 9.95 -42.30
C LYS A 10 -12.36 10.86 -41.42
N ILE A 11 -12.64 12.05 -41.92
CA ILE A 11 -13.60 12.99 -41.33
C ILE A 11 -14.96 12.75 -41.97
N THR A 12 -15.99 12.53 -41.14
CA THR A 12 -17.34 12.21 -41.66
C THR A 12 -18.32 13.37 -41.52
N ASP A 13 -18.02 14.33 -40.65
CA ASP A 13 -18.85 15.52 -40.46
C ASP A 13 -18.01 16.80 -40.24
N VAL A 14 -18.61 17.95 -40.52
CA VAL A 14 -17.99 19.28 -40.37
C VAL A 14 -17.72 19.60 -38.90
N ASP A 15 -18.57 19.14 -37.98
CA ASP A 15 -18.40 19.38 -36.55
C ASP A 15 -17.12 18.72 -35.99
N GLU A 16 -16.76 17.53 -36.47
CA GLU A 16 -15.50 16.85 -36.11
C GLU A 16 -14.27 17.67 -36.53
N LEU A 17 -14.31 18.22 -37.75
CA LEU A 17 -13.23 19.06 -38.27
C LEU A 17 -13.07 20.36 -37.47
N ILE A 18 -14.20 20.97 -37.08
CA ILE A 18 -14.20 22.16 -36.23
C ILE A 18 -13.61 21.81 -34.86
N ALA A 19 -14.02 20.70 -34.24
CA ALA A 19 -13.50 20.26 -32.95
C ALA A 19 -11.98 20.02 -32.99
N LEU A 20 -11.48 19.32 -34.02
CA LEU A 20 -10.05 19.11 -34.23
C LEU A 20 -9.27 20.42 -34.30
N LYS A 21 -9.77 21.40 -35.08
CA LYS A 21 -9.12 22.72 -35.20
C LYS A 21 -9.18 23.53 -33.92
N ILE A 22 -10.31 23.53 -33.21
CA ILE A 22 -10.45 24.22 -31.91
C ILE A 22 -9.44 23.69 -30.90
N GLN A 23 -9.21 22.38 -30.88
CA GLN A 23 -8.26 21.73 -29.98
C GLN A 23 -6.81 21.77 -30.49
N GLY A 24 -6.54 22.49 -31.58
CA GLY A 24 -5.19 22.68 -32.13
C GLY A 24 -4.58 21.41 -32.73
N VAL A 25 -5.40 20.48 -33.21
CA VAL A 25 -4.94 19.27 -33.91
C VAL A 25 -4.52 19.66 -35.32
N MET A 26 -3.20 19.79 -35.52
CA MET A 26 -2.60 20.16 -36.80
C MET A 26 -2.22 18.92 -37.64
N PRO A 27 -2.17 19.02 -38.98
CA PRO A 27 -1.72 17.94 -39.86
C PRO A 27 -0.36 17.34 -39.47
N GLU A 28 0.57 18.16 -39.00
CA GLU A 28 1.90 17.73 -38.55
C GLU A 28 1.82 16.83 -37.31
N TYR A 29 0.87 17.11 -36.41
CA TYR A 29 0.65 16.29 -35.22
C TYR A 29 0.08 14.92 -35.59
N ILE A 30 -0.89 14.88 -36.51
CA ILE A 30 -1.47 13.64 -37.03
C ILE A 30 -0.39 12.79 -37.70
N LYS A 31 0.40 13.40 -38.58
CA LYS A 31 1.51 12.73 -39.23
C LYS A 31 2.52 12.20 -38.21
N GLY A 32 2.86 13.00 -37.20
CA GLY A 32 3.77 12.57 -36.13
C GLY A 32 3.27 11.33 -35.38
N MET A 33 1.96 11.20 -35.16
CA MET A 33 1.36 9.99 -34.57
C MET A 33 1.39 8.80 -35.53
N HIS A 34 1.09 9.04 -36.82
CA HIS A 34 1.16 8.01 -37.87
C HIS A 34 2.58 7.47 -38.08
N ASP A 35 3.59 8.34 -38.04
CA ASP A 35 5.02 7.97 -38.15
C ASP A 35 5.46 7.11 -36.95
N LEU A 36 4.78 7.24 -35.81
CA LEU A 36 4.95 6.37 -34.65
C LEU A 36 4.10 5.10 -34.76
N GLY A 37 3.40 4.86 -35.87
CA GLY A 37 2.57 3.66 -36.05
C GLY A 37 1.26 3.67 -35.26
N LEU A 38 0.85 4.82 -34.71
CA LEU A 38 -0.51 5.00 -34.22
C LEU A 38 -1.43 5.37 -35.39
N GLN A 39 -2.69 4.96 -35.35
CA GLN A 39 -3.70 5.34 -36.34
C GLN A 39 -4.93 5.87 -35.61
N PRO A 40 -4.81 7.02 -34.91
CA PRO A 40 -5.89 7.51 -34.07
C PRO A 40 -7.04 8.09 -34.92
N ASN A 41 -8.26 7.89 -34.48
CA ASN A 41 -9.44 8.55 -35.02
C ASN A 41 -9.55 10.02 -34.52
N ALA A 42 -10.55 10.76 -35.01
CA ALA A 42 -10.72 12.16 -34.66
C ALA A 42 -10.94 12.39 -33.15
N GLU A 43 -11.74 11.55 -32.50
CA GLU A 43 -12.03 11.63 -31.06
C GLU A 43 -10.77 11.34 -30.23
N GLU A 44 -10.01 10.32 -30.60
CA GLU A 44 -8.74 9.96 -29.95
C GLU A 44 -7.72 11.09 -30.05
N LEU A 45 -7.58 11.75 -31.21
CA LEU A 45 -6.66 12.87 -31.37
C LEU A 45 -7.05 14.08 -30.51
N ILE A 46 -8.34 14.36 -30.42
CA ILE A 46 -8.87 15.39 -29.53
C ILE A 46 -8.52 15.03 -28.09
N GLY A 47 -8.82 13.81 -27.65
CA GLY A 47 -8.50 13.33 -26.30
C GLY A 47 -7.02 13.43 -25.99
N MET A 48 -6.16 12.95 -26.89
CA MET A 48 -4.71 13.04 -26.76
C MET A 48 -4.25 14.51 -26.67
N LYS A 49 -4.80 15.42 -27.47
CA LYS A 49 -4.43 16.84 -27.39
C LYS A 49 -4.91 17.54 -26.13
N VAL A 50 -6.11 17.26 -25.69
CA VAL A 50 -6.65 17.78 -24.42
C VAL A 50 -5.76 17.34 -23.25
N GLN A 51 -5.25 16.11 -23.27
CA GLN A 51 -4.32 15.60 -22.24
C GLN A 51 -2.85 16.02 -22.46
N GLY A 52 -2.57 16.83 -23.49
CA GLY A 52 -1.22 17.29 -23.79
C GLY A 52 -0.25 16.18 -24.20
N ILE A 53 -0.74 15.13 -24.84
CA ILE A 53 0.08 14.08 -25.44
C ILE A 53 0.77 14.62 -26.69
N THR A 54 2.06 14.33 -26.82
CA THR A 54 2.90 14.74 -27.94
C THR A 54 3.51 13.50 -28.61
N PRO A 55 3.90 13.57 -29.90
CA PRO A 55 4.65 12.50 -30.54
C PRO A 55 5.93 12.16 -29.76
N GLU A 56 6.59 13.16 -29.15
CA GLU A 56 7.75 12.97 -28.28
C GLU A 56 7.40 12.12 -27.06
N TYR A 57 6.31 12.44 -26.36
CA TYR A 57 5.84 11.65 -25.22
C TYR A 57 5.56 10.20 -25.65
N VAL A 58 4.81 10.00 -26.74
CA VAL A 58 4.52 8.64 -27.26
C VAL A 58 5.81 7.89 -27.59
N ARG A 59 6.76 8.55 -28.25
CA ARG A 59 8.06 7.96 -28.60
C ARG A 59 8.84 7.53 -27.36
N GLU A 60 8.91 8.37 -26.34
CA GLU A 60 9.59 8.04 -25.09
C GLU A 60 8.88 6.92 -24.35
N MET A 61 7.55 6.97 -24.26
CA MET A 61 6.76 5.93 -23.59
C MET A 61 6.92 4.57 -24.27
N ARG A 62 7.01 4.55 -25.61
CA ARG A 62 7.23 3.33 -26.39
C ARG A 62 8.61 2.69 -26.24
N LYS A 63 9.57 3.39 -25.62
CA LYS A 63 10.83 2.75 -25.19
C LYS A 63 10.63 1.84 -23.98
N PHE A 64 9.57 2.06 -23.20
CA PHE A 64 9.24 1.27 -22.02
C PHE A 64 8.28 0.14 -22.36
N ASP A 65 7.26 0.44 -23.17
CA ASP A 65 6.33 -0.53 -23.74
C ASP A 65 6.06 -0.21 -25.20
N SER A 66 6.65 -0.99 -26.10
CA SER A 66 6.54 -0.78 -27.55
C SER A 66 5.11 -0.94 -28.07
N ASN A 67 4.24 -1.62 -27.32
CA ASN A 67 2.88 -1.96 -27.71
C ASN A 67 1.83 -1.09 -27.03
N ALA A 68 2.24 -0.09 -26.23
CA ALA A 68 1.33 0.81 -25.53
C ALA A 68 0.28 1.40 -26.50
N SER A 69 -0.98 1.10 -26.19
CA SER A 69 -2.17 1.57 -26.87
C SER A 69 -2.42 3.07 -26.62
N ILE A 70 -3.30 3.67 -27.41
CA ILE A 70 -3.69 5.08 -27.24
C ILE A 70 -4.31 5.30 -25.86
N ASP A 71 -5.20 4.39 -25.44
CA ASP A 71 -5.88 4.46 -24.15
C ASP A 71 -4.89 4.34 -22.98
N GLU A 72 -3.91 3.44 -23.07
CA GLU A 72 -2.85 3.32 -22.05
C GLU A 72 -1.99 4.59 -21.99
N LEU A 73 -1.61 5.17 -23.14
CA LEU A 73 -0.85 6.42 -23.21
C LEU A 73 -1.62 7.59 -22.57
N ILE A 74 -2.94 7.65 -22.82
CA ILE A 74 -3.86 8.60 -22.18
C ILE A 74 -3.93 8.35 -20.67
N GLY A 75 -4.16 7.11 -20.24
CA GLY A 75 -4.23 6.75 -18.83
C GLY A 75 -2.97 7.14 -18.06
N MET A 76 -1.80 6.82 -18.62
CA MET A 76 -0.50 7.21 -18.08
C MET A 76 -0.38 8.74 -17.95
N LYS A 77 -0.76 9.49 -19.00
CA LYS A 77 -0.65 10.95 -19.00
C LYS A 77 -1.57 11.58 -17.96
N VAL A 78 -2.81 11.09 -17.85
CA VAL A 78 -3.81 11.52 -16.86
C VAL A 78 -3.33 11.27 -15.43
N GLN A 79 -2.67 10.13 -15.19
CA GLN A 79 -2.08 9.78 -13.90
C GLN A 79 -0.74 10.51 -13.63
N GLY A 80 -0.30 11.38 -14.54
CA GLY A 80 0.95 12.14 -14.40
C GLY A 80 2.21 11.28 -14.50
N ILE A 81 2.13 10.11 -15.16
CA ILE A 81 3.29 9.31 -15.50
C ILE A 81 4.08 10.05 -16.58
N THR A 82 5.38 10.18 -16.34
CA THR A 82 6.28 10.78 -17.31
C THR A 82 7.45 9.83 -17.58
N PRO A 83 8.08 9.92 -18.77
CA PRO A 83 9.31 9.19 -19.05
C PRO A 83 10.40 9.42 -18.00
N GLU A 84 10.50 10.63 -17.45
CA GLU A 84 11.46 10.99 -16.41
C GLU A 84 11.20 10.17 -15.14
N TYR A 85 9.95 10.08 -14.70
CA TYR A 85 9.58 9.27 -13.53
C TYR A 85 9.97 7.80 -13.75
N ILE A 86 9.57 7.19 -14.87
CA ILE A 86 9.90 5.78 -15.16
C ILE A 86 11.42 5.58 -15.18
N ASN A 87 12.17 6.48 -15.83
CA ASN A 87 13.63 6.42 -15.88
C ASN A 87 14.27 6.54 -14.49
N GLU A 88 13.77 7.41 -13.62
CA GLU A 88 14.25 7.53 -12.25
C GLU A 88 14.00 6.25 -11.44
N MET A 89 12.80 5.70 -11.56
CA MET A 89 12.40 4.48 -10.84
C MET A 89 13.18 3.26 -11.34
N ARG A 90 13.51 3.19 -12.63
CA ARG A 90 14.36 2.13 -13.22
C ARG A 90 15.79 2.11 -12.71
N LYS A 91 16.30 3.22 -12.13
CA LYS A 91 17.59 3.21 -11.41
C LYS A 91 17.54 2.30 -10.18
N TYR A 92 16.36 2.15 -9.57
CA TYR A 92 16.13 1.28 -8.42
C TYR A 92 15.63 -0.11 -8.83
N TYR A 93 14.81 -0.16 -9.88
CA TYR A 93 14.14 -1.36 -10.38
C TYR A 93 14.42 -1.54 -11.88
N PRO A 94 15.55 -2.15 -12.27
CA PRO A 94 15.96 -2.22 -13.68
C PRO A 94 14.92 -2.83 -14.63
N ASN A 95 14.10 -3.75 -14.13
CA ASN A 95 13.07 -4.45 -14.88
C ASN A 95 11.65 -3.90 -14.64
N LEU A 96 11.52 -2.65 -14.18
CA LEU A 96 10.22 -2.03 -13.93
C LEU A 96 9.39 -1.93 -15.23
N ASN A 97 8.25 -2.61 -15.22
CA ASN A 97 7.25 -2.53 -16.29
C ASN A 97 6.37 -1.28 -16.11
N VAL A 98 5.59 -0.97 -17.14
CA VAL A 98 4.75 0.25 -17.15
C VAL A 98 3.62 0.17 -16.14
N GLU A 99 2.95 -0.99 -16.01
CA GLU A 99 1.86 -1.21 -15.07
C GLU A 99 2.27 -0.98 -13.61
N ASP A 100 3.41 -1.53 -13.21
CA ASP A 100 4.00 -1.30 -11.90
C ASP A 100 4.35 0.17 -11.71
N SER A 101 4.94 0.83 -12.73
CA SER A 101 5.27 2.26 -12.64
C SER A 101 4.03 3.13 -12.42
N ILE A 102 2.90 2.74 -13.01
CA ILE A 102 1.58 3.33 -12.76
C ILE A 102 1.19 3.13 -11.29
N GLY A 103 1.23 1.89 -10.80
CA GLY A 103 0.94 1.55 -9.41
C GLY A 103 1.77 2.38 -8.44
N MET A 104 3.08 2.49 -8.68
CA MET A 104 3.99 3.28 -7.86
C MET A 104 3.63 4.77 -7.85
N LYS A 105 3.33 5.36 -9.01
CA LYS A 105 2.99 6.78 -9.10
C LYS A 105 1.67 7.10 -8.42
N VAL A 106 0.65 6.25 -8.62
CA VAL A 106 -0.68 6.41 -8.02
C VAL A 106 -0.58 6.37 -6.50
N GLN A 107 0.27 5.51 -5.95
CA GLN A 107 0.53 5.46 -4.50
C GLN A 107 1.47 6.57 -4.00
N GLY A 108 1.96 7.44 -4.89
CA GLY A 108 2.88 8.52 -4.53
C GLY A 108 4.24 8.00 -4.05
N ILE A 109 4.72 6.90 -4.63
CA ILE A 109 6.07 6.39 -4.37
C ILE A 109 7.07 7.22 -5.14
N THR A 110 8.08 7.71 -4.42
CA THR A 110 9.15 8.55 -4.97
C THR A 110 10.52 7.86 -4.83
N PRO A 111 11.54 8.29 -5.59
CA PRO A 111 12.92 7.89 -5.36
C PRO A 111 13.39 8.06 -3.90
N GLU A 112 12.97 9.14 -3.24
CA GLU A 112 13.30 9.41 -1.83
C GLU A 112 12.70 8.35 -0.91
N TYR A 113 11.41 7.99 -1.12
CA TYR A 113 10.78 6.93 -0.36
C TYR A 113 11.55 5.61 -0.48
N ILE A 114 11.91 5.20 -1.71
CA ILE A 114 12.66 3.97 -1.94
C ILE A 114 14.03 4.02 -1.25
N ASN A 115 14.75 5.13 -1.38
CA ASN A 115 16.06 5.31 -0.76
C ASN A 115 15.99 5.19 0.77
N GLU A 116 15.04 5.86 1.40
CA GLU A 116 14.86 5.79 2.84
C GLU A 116 14.50 4.38 3.31
N MET A 117 13.61 3.69 2.58
CA MET A 117 13.23 2.32 2.93
C MET A 117 14.38 1.32 2.72
N ARG A 118 15.20 1.49 1.67
CA ARG A 118 16.34 0.63 1.37
C ARG A 118 17.47 0.69 2.39
N LYS A 119 17.49 1.69 3.28
CA LYS A 119 18.40 1.71 4.44
C LYS A 119 18.13 0.54 5.39
N TYR A 120 16.88 0.08 5.46
CA TYR A 120 16.43 -1.02 6.32
C TYR A 120 16.16 -2.29 5.51
N TYR A 121 15.70 -2.15 4.26
CA TYR A 121 15.35 -3.25 3.35
C TYR A 121 16.15 -3.17 2.04
N PRO A 122 17.43 -3.60 2.02
CA PRO A 122 18.31 -3.44 0.85
C PRO A 122 17.75 -4.06 -0.44
N ASN A 123 16.97 -5.14 -0.31
CA ASN A 123 16.35 -5.88 -1.40
C ASN A 123 14.84 -5.61 -1.52
N LEU A 124 14.36 -4.44 -1.09
CA LEU A 124 12.95 -4.06 -1.25
C LEU A 124 12.54 -4.17 -2.71
N ASN A 125 11.57 -5.05 -3.00
CA ASN A 125 11.03 -5.25 -4.34
C ASN A 125 9.89 -4.26 -4.64
N VAL A 126 9.44 -4.22 -5.89
CA VAL A 126 8.40 -3.29 -6.36
C VAL A 126 7.07 -3.53 -5.64
N GLU A 127 6.63 -4.79 -5.57
CA GLU A 127 5.37 -5.20 -4.96
C GLU A 127 5.30 -4.81 -3.47
N ASP A 128 6.34 -5.13 -2.70
CA ASP A 128 6.47 -4.75 -1.29
C ASP A 128 6.45 -3.23 -1.13
N SER A 129 7.15 -2.49 -2.01
CA SER A 129 7.17 -1.02 -1.93
C SER A 129 5.79 -0.41 -2.16
N ILE A 130 5.01 -0.99 -3.08
CA ILE A 130 3.63 -0.61 -3.34
C ILE A 130 2.75 -1.00 -2.14
N GLY A 131 2.82 -2.25 -1.67
CA GLY A 131 2.04 -2.75 -0.55
C GLY A 131 2.26 -1.93 0.73
N MET A 132 3.52 -1.63 1.05
CA MET A 132 3.88 -0.73 2.16
C MET A 132 3.24 0.65 2.01
N LYS A 133 3.35 1.26 0.84
CA LYS A 133 2.82 2.61 0.61
C LYS A 133 1.29 2.65 0.68
N VAL A 134 0.62 1.64 0.11
CA VAL A 134 -0.84 1.45 0.18
C VAL A 134 -1.32 1.39 1.64
N GLN A 135 -0.61 0.67 2.50
CA GLN A 135 -0.95 0.60 3.94
C GLN A 135 -0.47 1.80 4.77
N GLY A 136 0.14 2.80 4.14
CA GLY A 136 0.66 3.99 4.83
C GLY A 136 1.88 3.72 5.70
N VAL A 137 2.71 2.73 5.34
CA VAL A 137 4.02 2.51 5.95
C VAL A 137 4.98 3.62 5.51
N THR A 138 5.48 4.39 6.46
CA THR A 138 6.44 5.49 6.24
C THR A 138 7.84 5.11 6.71
N PRO A 139 8.91 5.75 6.19
CA PRO A 139 10.26 5.54 6.70
C PRO A 139 10.42 5.87 8.19
N GLU A 140 9.67 6.84 8.71
CA GLU A 140 9.59 7.16 10.14
C GLU A 140 9.05 5.98 10.93
N TYR A 141 7.95 5.36 10.47
CA TYR A 141 7.35 4.21 11.12
C TYR A 141 8.34 3.04 11.20
N VAL A 142 9.08 2.74 10.12
CA VAL A 142 10.13 1.71 10.11
C VAL A 142 11.25 2.02 11.10
N ARG A 143 11.76 3.26 11.07
CA ARG A 143 12.84 3.71 11.96
C ARG A 143 12.45 3.56 13.43
N GLU A 144 11.23 3.94 13.80
CA GLU A 144 10.76 3.85 15.18
C GLU A 144 10.73 2.40 15.71
N PHE A 145 10.42 1.39 14.87
CA PHE A 145 10.56 -0.01 15.29
C PHE A 145 12.01 -0.45 15.39
N HIS A 146 12.86 -0.01 14.46
CA HIS A 146 14.28 -0.33 14.49
C HIS A 146 14.97 0.26 15.73
N ASP A 147 14.58 1.47 16.17
CA ASP A 147 15.01 2.10 17.42
C ASP A 147 14.53 1.33 18.67
N LEU A 148 13.43 0.59 18.53
CA LEU A 148 12.95 -0.36 19.53
C LEU A 148 13.63 -1.73 19.40
N ALA A 149 14.69 -1.87 18.61
CA ALA A 149 15.35 -3.15 18.33
C ALA A 149 14.39 -4.24 17.81
N LEU A 150 13.34 -3.83 17.08
CA LEU A 150 12.49 -4.71 16.29
C LEU A 150 12.85 -4.54 14.81
N GLN A 151 13.02 -5.65 14.10
CA GLN A 151 13.35 -5.68 12.68
C GLN A 151 12.26 -6.44 11.92
N PRO A 152 11.03 -5.89 11.82
CA PRO A 152 9.95 -6.52 11.10
C PRO A 152 10.33 -6.71 9.62
N SER A 153 9.87 -7.80 9.02
CA SER A 153 9.95 -7.99 7.57
C SER A 153 9.08 -6.95 6.83
N ALA A 154 9.20 -6.92 5.50
CA ALA A 154 8.34 -6.09 4.67
C ALA A 154 6.85 -6.42 4.82
N GLU A 155 6.55 -7.73 4.80
CA GLU A 155 5.22 -8.29 5.01
C GLU A 155 4.71 -8.00 6.42
N ASP A 156 5.58 -8.10 7.43
CA ASP A 156 5.23 -7.81 8.81
C ASP A 156 4.82 -6.35 8.98
N LEU A 157 5.54 -5.40 8.38
CA LEU A 157 5.20 -3.96 8.46
C LEU A 157 3.81 -3.68 7.89
N ILE A 158 3.46 -4.35 6.79
CA ILE A 158 2.14 -4.28 6.17
C ILE A 158 1.11 -4.82 7.17
N GLY A 159 1.32 -6.02 7.73
CA GLY A 159 0.44 -6.63 8.72
C GLY A 159 0.26 -5.78 9.98
N MET A 160 1.36 -5.24 10.50
CA MET A 160 1.40 -4.33 11.65
C MET A 160 0.58 -3.06 11.40
N LYS A 161 0.70 -2.45 10.20
CA LYS A 161 -0.11 -1.28 9.85
C LYS A 161 -1.59 -1.60 9.74
N VAL A 162 -1.94 -2.71 9.08
CA VAL A 162 -3.34 -3.17 8.96
C VAL A 162 -3.97 -3.38 10.34
N GLN A 163 -3.24 -3.96 11.29
CA GLN A 163 -3.73 -4.22 12.65
C GLN A 163 -3.59 -3.02 13.61
N GLY A 164 -3.04 -1.88 13.16
CA GLY A 164 -2.85 -0.70 14.01
C GLY A 164 -1.82 -0.92 15.13
N VAL A 165 -0.79 -1.71 14.88
CA VAL A 165 0.39 -1.80 15.76
C VAL A 165 1.17 -0.50 15.65
N THR A 166 1.48 0.12 16.79
CA THR A 166 2.22 1.38 16.85
C THR A 166 3.48 1.23 17.70
N PRO A 167 4.55 2.02 17.46
CA PRO A 167 5.72 2.03 18.33
C PRO A 167 5.38 2.39 19.78
N ASN A 168 4.36 3.24 20.01
CA ASN A 168 3.87 3.53 21.36
C ASN A 168 3.27 2.30 22.04
N TYR A 169 2.46 1.51 21.31
CA TYR A 169 1.93 0.25 21.84
C TYR A 169 3.06 -0.69 22.28
N VAL A 170 4.11 -0.85 21.47
CA VAL A 170 5.29 -1.65 21.87
C VAL A 170 5.94 -1.13 23.14
N LYS A 171 6.12 0.19 23.26
CA LYS A 171 6.71 0.82 24.46
C LYS A 171 5.85 0.56 25.70
N GLU A 172 4.53 0.67 25.59
CA GLU A 172 3.59 0.40 26.68
C GLU A 172 3.63 -1.07 27.12
N MET A 173 3.66 -2.00 26.16
CA MET A 173 3.77 -3.44 26.43
C MET A 173 5.11 -3.79 27.09
N ARG A 174 6.20 -3.12 26.69
CA ARG A 174 7.50 -3.26 27.36
C ARG A 174 7.56 -2.68 28.75
N ALA A 175 6.88 -1.56 28.99
CA ALA A 175 6.82 -0.92 30.30
C ALA A 175 6.10 -1.78 31.36
N ILE A 176 5.21 -2.68 30.93
CA ILE A 176 4.52 -3.64 31.80
C ILE A 176 5.22 -5.00 31.90
N GLY A 177 6.44 -5.11 31.35
CA GLY A 177 7.33 -6.27 31.51
C GLY A 177 7.30 -7.27 30.36
N LEU A 178 6.48 -7.07 29.32
CA LEU A 178 6.43 -7.96 28.16
C LEU A 178 7.47 -7.59 27.11
N LYS A 179 7.97 -8.56 26.35
CA LYS A 179 8.90 -8.31 25.24
C LYS A 179 8.39 -8.98 23.98
N PRO A 180 7.23 -8.53 23.44
CA PRO A 180 6.64 -9.17 22.29
C PRO A 180 7.54 -9.00 21.05
N ASN A 181 7.67 -10.08 20.29
CA ASN A 181 8.20 -10.08 18.94
C ASN A 181 7.14 -9.54 17.95
N THR A 182 7.51 -9.47 16.67
CA THR A 182 6.66 -8.90 15.63
C THR A 182 5.33 -9.65 15.46
N ASP A 183 5.36 -10.97 15.40
CA ASP A 183 4.17 -11.81 15.23
C ASP A 183 3.25 -11.73 16.44
N GLU A 184 3.82 -11.74 17.64
CA GLU A 184 3.08 -11.55 18.89
C GLU A 184 2.38 -10.19 18.92
N LEU A 185 3.03 -9.11 18.49
CA LEU A 185 2.41 -7.78 18.42
C LEU A 185 1.19 -7.75 17.49
N ILE A 186 1.29 -8.41 16.33
CA ILE A 186 0.18 -8.55 15.38
C ILE A 186 -0.94 -9.36 16.03
N GLY A 187 -0.63 -10.54 16.57
CA GLY A 187 -1.60 -11.43 17.22
C GLY A 187 -2.32 -10.76 18.39
N MET A 188 -1.58 -10.04 19.23
CA MET A 188 -2.14 -9.26 20.34
C MET A 188 -3.12 -8.19 19.85
N LYS A 189 -2.79 -7.44 18.79
CA LYS A 189 -3.71 -6.45 18.21
C LYS A 189 -4.95 -7.08 17.61
N VAL A 190 -4.80 -8.18 16.86
CA VAL A 190 -5.92 -8.93 16.27
C VAL A 190 -6.91 -9.38 17.35
N GLN A 191 -6.42 -9.86 18.49
CA GLN A 191 -7.27 -10.33 19.59
C GLN A 191 -7.72 -9.21 20.56
N GLY A 192 -7.28 -7.96 20.35
CA GLY A 192 -7.63 -6.85 21.22
C GLY A 192 -6.97 -6.92 22.60
N VAL A 193 -5.75 -7.45 22.68
CA VAL A 193 -4.91 -7.44 23.89
C VAL A 193 -4.31 -6.04 24.05
N THR A 194 -4.80 -5.28 25.04
CA THR A 194 -4.33 -3.93 25.34
C THR A 194 -3.43 -3.89 26.59
N PRO A 195 -2.63 -2.84 26.80
CA PRO A 195 -1.87 -2.68 28.04
C PRO A 195 -2.75 -2.72 29.31
N GLU A 196 -3.99 -2.23 29.23
CA GLU A 196 -4.97 -2.26 30.33
C GLU A 196 -5.42 -3.70 30.63
N TYR A 197 -5.65 -4.50 29.59
CA TYR A 197 -5.95 -5.91 29.75
C TYR A 197 -4.81 -6.65 30.46
N VAL A 198 -3.57 -6.43 30.03
CA VAL A 198 -2.42 -7.08 30.68
C VAL A 198 -2.27 -6.63 32.14
N LYS A 199 -2.38 -5.32 32.43
CA LYS A 199 -2.31 -4.80 33.81
C LYS A 199 -3.40 -5.39 34.71
N SER A 200 -4.61 -5.57 34.19
CA SER A 200 -5.71 -6.16 34.95
C SER A 200 -5.52 -7.66 35.19
N MET A 201 -4.94 -8.40 34.23
CA MET A 201 -4.51 -9.79 34.44
C MET A 201 -3.42 -9.89 35.53
N GLN A 202 -2.41 -9.02 35.49
CA GLN A 202 -1.36 -8.93 36.51
C GLN A 202 -1.91 -8.57 37.90
N ALA A 203 -2.86 -7.63 37.97
CA ALA A 203 -3.56 -7.27 39.21
C ALA A 203 -4.43 -8.42 39.73
N ALA A 204 -4.96 -9.24 38.83
CA ALA A 204 -5.62 -10.50 39.17
C ALA A 204 -4.62 -11.62 39.52
N GLY A 205 -3.33 -11.35 39.69
CA GLY A 205 -2.35 -12.34 40.15
C GLY A 205 -1.75 -13.21 39.05
N PHE A 206 -2.12 -12.99 37.79
CA PHE A 206 -1.52 -13.64 36.63
C PHE A 206 -0.34 -12.79 36.12
N LYS A 207 0.74 -12.71 36.91
CA LYS A 207 1.87 -11.80 36.65
C LYS A 207 2.90 -12.35 35.68
N ASP A 208 2.98 -13.67 35.58
CA ASP A 208 4.02 -14.38 34.83
C ASP A 208 3.52 -14.89 33.47
N LEU A 209 2.40 -14.34 32.97
CA LEU A 209 1.87 -14.73 31.66
C LEU A 209 2.73 -14.18 30.53
N ASP A 210 3.09 -15.04 29.59
CA ASP A 210 3.75 -14.62 28.35
C ASP A 210 2.74 -14.04 27.33
N CYS A 211 3.24 -13.61 26.17
CA CYS A 211 2.41 -12.97 25.16
C CYS A 211 1.40 -13.97 24.55
N ASP A 212 1.81 -15.21 24.30
CA ASP A 212 0.96 -16.26 23.73
C ASP A 212 -0.15 -16.67 24.70
N GLU A 213 0.16 -16.78 25.99
CA GLU A 213 -0.83 -17.05 27.04
C GLU A 213 -1.85 -15.92 27.17
N LEU A 214 -1.43 -14.65 27.04
CA LEU A 214 -2.34 -13.50 27.06
C LEU A 214 -3.23 -13.45 25.81
N ILE A 215 -2.68 -13.76 24.63
CA ILE A 215 -3.45 -13.91 23.39
C ILE A 215 -4.47 -15.04 23.57
N GLY A 216 -4.03 -16.21 24.03
CA GLY A 216 -4.88 -17.37 24.29
C GLY A 216 -5.99 -17.07 25.28
N ALA A 217 -5.68 -16.45 26.42
CA ALA A 217 -6.66 -16.01 27.40
C ALA A 217 -7.75 -15.14 26.76
N LYS A 218 -7.34 -14.17 25.92
CA LYS A 218 -8.25 -13.25 25.25
C LYS A 218 -9.13 -13.95 24.20
N VAL A 219 -8.55 -14.85 23.41
CA VAL A 219 -9.27 -15.70 22.44
C VAL A 219 -10.34 -16.54 23.14
N GLN A 220 -10.02 -17.09 24.30
CA GLN A 220 -10.95 -17.90 25.09
C GLN A 220 -11.97 -17.08 25.89
N GLY A 221 -11.98 -15.76 25.74
CA GLY A 221 -12.92 -14.87 26.44
C GLY A 221 -12.66 -14.76 27.95
N VAL A 222 -11.43 -15.05 28.39
CA VAL A 222 -11.01 -14.80 29.77
C VAL A 222 -10.76 -13.31 29.94
N THR A 223 -11.76 -12.61 30.46
CA THR A 223 -11.68 -11.17 30.76
C THR A 223 -11.49 -10.91 32.26
N PRO A 224 -11.00 -9.73 32.66
CA PRO A 224 -10.94 -9.34 34.06
C PRO A 224 -12.29 -9.48 34.78
N GLU A 225 -13.39 -9.16 34.10
CA GLU A 225 -14.75 -9.29 34.62
C GLU A 225 -15.12 -10.75 34.86
N PHE A 226 -14.71 -11.66 33.97
CA PHE A 226 -14.91 -13.10 34.15
C PHE A 226 -14.13 -13.62 35.36
N ILE A 227 -12.88 -13.19 35.53
CA ILE A 227 -12.05 -13.55 36.69
C ILE A 227 -12.68 -13.06 37.99
N GLU A 228 -13.19 -11.82 38.01
CA GLU A 228 -13.90 -11.29 39.17
C GLU A 228 -15.19 -12.07 39.47
N LYS A 229 -15.95 -12.43 38.43
CA LYS A 229 -17.15 -13.27 38.57
C LYS A 229 -16.83 -14.63 39.17
N ALA A 230 -15.77 -15.30 38.71
CA ALA A 230 -15.33 -16.59 39.26
C ALA A 230 -14.95 -16.48 40.73
N ARG A 231 -14.22 -15.43 41.12
CA ARG A 231 -13.86 -15.15 42.52
C ARG A 231 -15.09 -14.91 43.40
N LYS A 232 -16.08 -14.17 42.90
CA LYS A 232 -17.35 -13.93 43.63
C LYS A 232 -18.14 -15.22 43.87
N HIS A 233 -18.00 -16.22 43.00
CA HIS A 233 -18.62 -17.54 43.16
C HIS A 233 -17.78 -18.50 44.05
N GLY A 234 -16.73 -18.00 44.71
CA GLY A 234 -15.92 -18.77 45.66
C GLY A 234 -14.75 -19.52 45.02
N PHE A 235 -14.54 -19.42 43.71
CA PHE A 235 -13.37 -20.01 43.05
C PHE A 235 -12.14 -19.12 43.28
N GLN A 236 -11.32 -19.49 44.26
CA GLN A 236 -10.04 -18.83 44.57
C GLN A 236 -8.86 -19.61 43.98
N ASN A 237 -7.72 -18.94 43.75
CA ASN A 237 -6.48 -19.55 43.25
C ASN A 237 -6.64 -20.35 41.94
N LEU A 238 -7.38 -19.82 40.99
CA LEU A 238 -7.53 -20.42 39.66
C LEU A 238 -6.29 -20.18 38.81
N THR A 239 -5.81 -21.23 38.13
CA THR A 239 -4.85 -21.09 37.03
C THR A 239 -5.57 -20.60 35.77
N LEU A 240 -4.82 -20.11 34.78
CA LEU A 240 -5.39 -19.66 33.52
C LEU A 240 -6.17 -20.79 32.83
N ASP A 241 -5.61 -22.00 32.79
CA ASP A 241 -6.27 -23.19 32.22
C ASP A 241 -7.62 -23.48 32.89
N LYS A 242 -7.70 -23.33 34.22
CA LYS A 242 -8.96 -23.55 34.95
C LYS A 242 -9.99 -22.48 34.63
N LEU A 243 -9.58 -21.23 34.43
CA LEU A 243 -10.49 -20.17 33.97
C LEU A 243 -11.02 -20.47 32.57
N ILE A 244 -10.16 -20.91 31.66
CA ILE A 244 -10.54 -21.33 30.31
C ILE A 244 -11.54 -22.50 30.39
N ALA A 245 -11.26 -23.51 31.21
CA ALA A 245 -12.14 -24.66 31.39
C ALA A 245 -13.52 -24.26 31.98
N LEU A 246 -13.54 -23.36 32.98
CA LEU A 246 -14.78 -22.83 33.54
C LEU A 246 -15.60 -22.08 32.49
N LYS A 247 -14.92 -21.33 31.61
CA LYS A 247 -15.55 -20.57 30.53
C LYS A 247 -16.14 -21.49 29.46
N HIS A 248 -15.41 -22.53 29.06
CA HIS A 248 -15.87 -23.53 28.08
C HIS A 248 -17.02 -24.38 28.59
N ALA A 249 -17.03 -24.70 29.88
CA ALA A 249 -18.08 -25.50 30.49
C ALA A 249 -19.38 -24.70 30.75
N ASP A 250 -19.42 -23.41 30.38
CA ASP A 250 -20.55 -22.50 30.61
C ASP A 250 -21.03 -22.49 32.07
N ILE A 251 -20.10 -22.72 33.00
CA ILE A 251 -20.36 -22.73 34.45
C ILE A 251 -20.57 -21.28 34.93
N LEU A 252 -20.01 -20.29 34.22
CA LEU A 252 -20.04 -18.85 34.52
C LEU A 252 -20.08 -17.97 33.27
#